data_AF-A0A5M3Q4I6-F1
#
_entry.id   AF-A0A5M3Q4I6-F1
#
_cell.length_a   1.000
_cell.length_b   1.000
_cell.length_c   1.000
_cell.angle_alpha   90.00
_cell.angle_beta   90.00
_cell.angle_gamma   90.00
#
_symmetry.space_group_name_H-M   'P 1'
#
loop_
_entity.id
_entity.type
_entity.pdbx_description
1 polymer ?
#
loop_
_entity_poly.entity_id
_entity_poly.type
_entity_poly.pdbx_seq_one_letter_code
_entity_poly.pdbx_strand_id
1 'polypeptide(L)'
;MMTDVFIGLGSNLKDPAAQLARAVSALANLPETVLVAQSPFYASRPVGPQDQPDFVNGAVWLRTSLPPHQLLDELQNVEQQHGRERLRHWGPRTLDLDILLFGNQVLDDDRLTIPHRELRNRDFALQPLMDLKADLALPDGTAISKLRSQCPDNGLRKLPPADYP
;
A
#
# COMPACT_ATOMS: atom_id res chain seq x y z
N MET A 1 10.69 18.14 10.39
CA MET A 1 10.11 17.13 11.32
C MET A 1 9.57 16.01 10.45
N MET A 2 9.87 14.75 10.75
CA MET A 2 9.36 13.63 9.96
C MET A 2 7.90 13.33 10.31
N THR A 3 7.12 12.96 9.31
CA THR A 3 5.70 12.58 9.43
C THR A 3 5.54 11.09 9.20
N ASP A 4 4.68 10.43 9.99
CA ASP A 4 4.32 9.02 9.77
C ASP A 4 3.44 8.89 8.51
N VAL A 5 3.79 7.99 7.61
CA VAL A 5 3.09 7.74 6.35
C VAL A 5 2.92 6.24 6.15
N PHE A 6 1.76 5.83 5.65
CA PHE A 6 1.45 4.43 5.39
C PHE A 6 1.20 4.21 3.91
N ILE A 7 1.98 3.32 3.31
CA ILE A 7 1.94 3.00 1.88
C ILE A 7 1.41 1.59 1.69
N GLY A 8 0.38 1.43 0.87
CA GLY A 8 -0.12 0.14 0.41
C GLY A 8 0.72 -0.34 -0.77
N LEU A 9 1.00 -1.64 -0.81
CA LEU A 9 1.70 -2.29 -1.91
C LEU A 9 0.80 -3.35 -2.53
N GLY A 10 0.83 -3.46 -3.85
CA GLY A 10 0.10 -4.50 -4.60
C GLY A 10 0.83 -4.95 -5.85
N SER A 11 0.78 -6.24 -6.14
CA SER A 11 1.30 -6.82 -7.39
C SER A 11 0.54 -8.08 -7.75
N ASN A 12 0.35 -8.36 -9.04
CA ASN A 12 -0.16 -9.64 -9.51
C ASN A 12 0.57 -10.18 -10.76
N LEU A 13 1.73 -9.60 -11.09
CA LEU A 13 2.56 -10.01 -12.23
C LEU A 13 4.02 -10.19 -11.82
N LYS A 14 4.75 -11.03 -12.59
CA LYS A 14 6.21 -11.18 -12.55
C LYS A 14 6.76 -11.44 -11.12
N ASP A 15 6.27 -12.50 -10.48
CA ASP A 15 6.59 -12.89 -9.09
C ASP A 15 6.20 -11.81 -8.06
N PRO A 16 4.90 -11.71 -7.74
CA PRO A 16 4.36 -10.61 -6.93
C PRO A 16 5.00 -10.43 -5.55
N ALA A 17 5.35 -11.52 -4.86
CA ALA A 17 5.99 -11.44 -3.55
C ALA A 17 7.40 -10.86 -3.66
N ALA A 18 8.16 -11.26 -4.68
CA ALA A 18 9.48 -10.70 -4.96
C ALA A 18 9.39 -9.22 -5.40
N GLN A 19 8.37 -8.83 -6.16
CA GLN A 19 8.13 -7.42 -6.51
C GLN A 19 7.91 -6.58 -5.26
N LEU A 20 7.05 -7.03 -4.34
CA LEU A 20 6.81 -6.31 -3.09
C LEU A 20 8.07 -6.26 -2.21
N ALA A 21 8.84 -7.34 -2.12
CA ALA A 21 10.09 -7.34 -1.35
C ALA A 21 11.10 -6.30 -1.88
N ARG A 22 11.28 -6.24 -3.21
CA ARG A 22 12.14 -5.23 -3.85
C ARG A 22 11.60 -3.82 -3.67
N ALA A 23 10.28 -3.64 -3.75
CA ALA A 23 9.64 -2.36 -3.51
C ALA A 23 9.92 -1.87 -2.08
N VAL A 24 9.80 -2.75 -1.07
CA VAL A 24 10.15 -2.40 0.33
C VAL A 24 11.61 -1.95 0.45
N SER A 25 12.54 -2.67 -0.18
CA SER A 25 13.95 -2.26 -0.22
C SER A 25 14.14 -0.90 -0.91
N ALA A 26 13.44 -0.62 -2.00
CA ALA A 26 13.49 0.68 -2.67
C ALA A 26 12.93 1.81 -1.78
N LEU A 27 11.79 1.58 -1.12
CA LEU A 27 11.17 2.53 -0.19
C LEU A 27 12.06 2.86 1.01
N ALA A 28 12.83 1.87 1.50
CA ALA A 28 13.80 2.06 2.57
C ALA A 28 15.00 2.96 2.17
N ASN A 29 15.25 3.11 0.87
CA ASN A 29 16.35 3.91 0.32
C ASN A 29 15.91 5.28 -0.22
N LEU A 30 14.63 5.65 -0.05
CA LEU A 30 14.15 6.97 -0.47
C LEU A 30 14.82 8.10 0.32
N PRO A 31 15.03 9.28 -0.31
CA PRO A 31 15.60 10.43 0.38
C PRO A 31 14.70 10.87 1.53
N GLU A 32 15.32 11.36 2.61
CA GLU A 32 14.65 11.93 3.78
C GLU A 32 13.56 11.03 4.39
N THR A 33 13.69 9.72 4.21
CA THR A 33 12.68 8.73 4.56
C THR A 33 13.32 7.59 5.34
N VAL A 34 12.58 7.07 6.31
CA VAL A 34 12.97 5.93 7.15
C VAL A 34 11.86 4.90 7.10
N LEU A 35 12.19 3.67 6.73
CA LEU A 35 11.29 2.53 6.88
C LEU A 35 11.19 2.16 8.37
N VAL A 36 9.98 2.28 8.93
CA VAL A 36 9.70 1.94 10.34
C VAL A 36 9.34 0.47 10.47
N ALA A 37 8.44 -0.01 9.61
CA ALA A 37 7.96 -1.39 9.64
C ALA A 37 7.33 -1.80 8.30
N GLN A 38 7.24 -3.12 8.08
CA GLN A 38 6.56 -3.75 6.96
C GLN A 38 5.56 -4.78 7.50
N SER A 39 4.37 -4.84 6.89
CA SER A 39 3.38 -5.86 7.23
C SER A 39 3.77 -7.23 6.69
N PRO A 40 3.14 -8.32 7.15
CA PRO A 40 3.08 -9.54 6.37
C PRO A 40 2.49 -9.30 4.97
N PHE A 41 2.76 -10.21 4.04
CA PHE A 41 2.11 -10.22 2.74
C PHE A 41 0.85 -11.08 2.74
N TYR A 42 -0.07 -10.70 1.87
CA TYR A 42 -1.41 -11.28 1.78
C TYR A 42 -1.77 -11.55 0.32
N ALA A 43 -2.32 -12.73 0.04
CA ALA A 43 -3.02 -12.98 -1.21
C ALA A 43 -4.47 -12.46 -1.13
N SER A 44 -4.98 -11.87 -2.20
CA SER A 44 -6.39 -11.49 -2.34
C SER A 44 -6.87 -11.68 -3.78
N ARG A 45 -8.19 -11.85 -3.95
CA ARG A 45 -8.80 -11.76 -5.27
C ARG A 45 -8.66 -10.34 -5.84
N PRO A 46 -8.63 -10.18 -7.18
CA PRO A 46 -8.61 -8.87 -7.80
C PRO A 46 -9.92 -8.12 -7.52
N VAL A 47 -9.83 -6.81 -7.30
CA VAL A 47 -10.99 -5.92 -7.34
C VAL A 47 -11.30 -5.59 -8.81
N GLY A 48 -12.56 -5.70 -9.20
CA GLY A 48 -13.00 -5.44 -10.56
C GLY A 48 -12.86 -6.67 -11.47
N PRO A 49 -12.22 -6.57 -12.66
CA PRO A 49 -12.14 -7.68 -13.61
C PRO A 49 -11.49 -8.91 -12.98
N GLN A 50 -12.16 -10.06 -13.10
CA GLN A 50 -11.70 -11.35 -12.53
C GLN A 50 -10.84 -12.16 -13.51
N ASP A 51 -10.69 -11.69 -14.76
CA ASP A 51 -9.87 -12.26 -15.81
C ASP A 51 -8.37 -11.92 -15.64
N GLN A 52 -7.87 -11.98 -14.40
CA GLN A 52 -6.48 -11.69 -14.05
C GLN A 52 -6.03 -12.49 -12.82
N PRO A 53 -4.71 -12.65 -12.58
CA PRO A 53 -4.21 -13.35 -11.40
C PRO A 53 -4.58 -12.64 -10.09
N ASP A 54 -4.63 -13.42 -9.01
CA ASP A 54 -4.73 -12.92 -7.64
C ASP A 54 -3.57 -11.96 -7.31
N PHE A 55 -3.86 -10.99 -6.44
CA PHE A 55 -2.87 -10.03 -5.98
C PHE A 55 -2.13 -10.54 -4.75
N VAL A 56 -0.86 -10.16 -4.65
CA VAL A 56 -0.12 -10.13 -3.40
C VAL A 56 -0.06 -8.68 -2.93
N ASN A 57 -0.49 -8.44 -1.70
CA ASN A 57 -0.63 -7.12 -1.09
C ASN A 57 0.14 -7.05 0.22
N GLY A 58 0.49 -5.83 0.62
CA GLY A 58 1.08 -5.50 1.90
C GLY A 58 0.96 -4.02 2.22
N ALA A 59 1.54 -3.60 3.33
CA ALA A 59 1.72 -2.21 3.68
C ALA A 59 3.12 -1.98 4.28
N VAL A 60 3.63 -0.76 4.13
CA VAL A 60 4.76 -0.27 4.92
C VAL A 60 4.40 0.99 5.69
N TRP A 61 5.04 1.14 6.85
CA TRP A 61 5.03 2.36 7.64
C TRP A 61 6.37 3.07 7.44
N LEU A 62 6.32 4.28 6.91
CA LEU A 62 7.46 5.16 6.71
C LEU A 62 7.39 6.36 7.65
N ARG A 63 8.54 6.95 7.94
CA ARG A 63 8.67 8.32 8.45
C ARG A 63 9.41 9.14 7.43
N THR A 64 8.84 10.24 6.97
CA THR A 64 9.46 11.05 5.91
C THR A 64 9.34 12.55 6.18
N SER A 65 10.34 13.32 5.74
CA SER A 65 10.25 14.79 5.68
C SER A 65 9.78 15.29 4.31
N LEU A 66 9.63 14.41 3.31
CA LEU A 66 9.13 14.77 1.98
C LEU A 66 7.67 15.25 2.06
N PRO A 67 7.28 16.32 1.35
CA PRO A 67 5.88 16.66 1.14
C PRO A 67 5.09 15.56 0.41
N PRO A 68 3.75 15.46 0.58
CA PRO A 68 2.93 14.40 0.00
C PRO A 68 3.10 14.20 -1.51
N HIS A 69 3.15 15.28 -2.30
CA HIS A 69 3.33 15.18 -3.74
C HIS A 69 4.74 14.76 -4.15
N GLN A 70 5.78 15.13 -3.39
CA GLN A 70 7.14 14.67 -3.67
C GLN A 70 7.27 13.18 -3.35
N LEU A 71 6.66 12.73 -2.25
CA LEU A 71 6.59 11.29 -1.97
C LEU A 71 5.83 10.55 -3.08
N LEU A 72 4.71 11.08 -3.56
CA LEU A 72 3.97 10.49 -4.68
C LEU A 72 4.85 10.34 -5.93
N ASP A 73 5.66 11.34 -6.26
CA ASP A 73 6.59 11.29 -7.38
C ASP A 73 7.64 10.17 -7.20
N GLU A 74 8.21 10.04 -6.00
CA GLU A 74 9.14 8.95 -5.67
C GLU A 74 8.50 7.56 -5.79
N LEU A 75 7.26 7.39 -5.30
CA LEU A 75 6.54 6.12 -5.42
C LEU A 75 6.30 5.76 -6.90
N GLN A 76 5.89 6.73 -7.72
CA GLN A 76 5.68 6.52 -9.16
C GLN A 76 6.99 6.18 -9.89
N ASN A 77 8.12 6.73 -9.45
CA ASN A 77 9.43 6.37 -9.98
C ASN A 77 9.79 4.92 -9.64
N VAL A 78 9.54 4.47 -8.40
CA VAL A 78 9.76 3.08 -7.99
C VAL A 78 8.90 2.12 -8.82
N GLU A 79 7.62 2.44 -9.04
CA GLU A 79 6.73 1.64 -9.90
C GLU A 79 7.24 1.50 -11.34
N GLN A 80 7.73 2.60 -11.93
CA GLN A 80 8.31 2.60 -13.27
C GLN A 80 9.56 1.72 -13.34
N GLN A 81 10.42 1.74 -12.33
CA GLN A 81 11.59 0.87 -12.24
C GLN A 81 11.21 -0.63 -12.13
N HIS A 82 10.02 -0.93 -11.60
CA HIS A 82 9.45 -2.28 -11.56
C HIS A 82 8.68 -2.64 -12.85
N GLY A 83 8.76 -1.79 -13.88
CA GLY A 83 8.16 -2.03 -15.20
C GLY A 83 6.65 -1.92 -15.21
N ARG A 84 6.07 -1.01 -14.41
CA ARG A 84 4.61 -0.76 -14.40
C ARG A 84 4.16 -0.22 -15.77
N GLU A 85 3.23 -0.93 -16.41
CA GLU A 85 2.55 -0.50 -17.64
C GLU A 85 1.05 -0.28 -17.36
N ARG A 86 0.50 0.86 -17.79
CA ARG A 86 -0.92 1.19 -17.59
C ARG A 86 -1.75 0.81 -18.81
N LEU A 87 -2.12 -0.47 -18.91
CA LEU A 87 -2.84 -1.01 -20.07
C LEU A 87 -4.37 -0.96 -19.93
N ARG A 88 -4.90 -1.10 -18.70
CA ARG A 88 -6.35 -1.14 -18.42
C ARG A 88 -6.63 -0.63 -17.01
N HIS A 89 -7.75 0.08 -16.81
CA HIS A 89 -8.22 0.45 -15.47
C HIS A 89 -8.48 -0.83 -14.64
N TRP A 90 -7.87 -0.90 -13.44
CA TRP A 90 -7.86 -2.09 -12.57
C TRP A 90 -7.31 -3.38 -13.23
N GLY A 91 -6.50 -3.26 -14.28
CA GLY A 91 -5.84 -4.40 -14.93
C GLY A 91 -4.61 -4.90 -14.16
N PRO A 92 -4.00 -6.00 -14.59
CA PRO A 92 -2.84 -6.56 -13.91
C PRO A 92 -1.63 -5.61 -13.95
N ARG A 93 -0.79 -5.64 -12.91
CA ARG A 93 0.36 -4.74 -12.76
C ARG A 93 1.51 -5.39 -12.00
N THR A 94 2.73 -5.00 -12.32
CA THR A 94 3.95 -5.48 -11.68
C THR A 94 4.12 -4.91 -10.27
N LEU A 95 3.75 -3.65 -10.06
CA LEU A 95 3.75 -2.99 -8.77
C LEU A 95 2.73 -1.84 -8.78
N ASP A 96 2.07 -1.66 -7.63
CA ASP A 96 1.16 -0.57 -7.30
C ASP A 96 1.55 -0.07 -5.90
N LEU A 97 1.80 1.23 -5.76
CA LEU A 97 2.15 1.88 -4.50
C LEU A 97 1.18 3.02 -4.24
N ASP A 98 0.34 2.88 -3.21
CA ASP A 98 -0.70 3.84 -2.86
C ASP A 98 -0.38 4.52 -1.52
N ILE A 99 -0.40 5.86 -1.46
CA ILE A 99 -0.36 6.58 -0.18
C ILE A 99 -1.72 6.41 0.50
N LEU A 100 -1.77 5.64 1.59
CA LEU A 100 -3.01 5.35 2.32
C LEU A 100 -3.33 6.45 3.35
N LEU A 101 -2.31 6.87 4.09
CA LEU A 101 -2.38 7.88 5.15
C LEU A 101 -1.07 8.68 5.21
N PHE A 102 -1.17 9.98 5.51
CA PHE A 102 -0.03 10.87 5.67
C PHE A 102 -0.22 11.74 6.92
N GLY A 103 0.28 11.28 8.07
CA GLY A 103 0.00 11.86 9.37
C GLY A 103 -1.50 12.05 9.57
N ASN A 104 -1.88 13.26 10.01
CA ASN A 104 -3.29 13.69 10.12
C ASN A 104 -3.71 14.59 8.94
N GLN A 105 -2.98 14.59 7.83
CA GLN A 105 -3.30 15.43 6.68
C GLN A 105 -4.54 14.91 5.96
N VAL A 106 -5.34 15.85 5.47
CA VAL A 106 -6.45 15.60 4.54
C VAL A 106 -6.17 16.41 3.30
N LEU A 107 -6.16 15.73 2.15
CA LEU A 107 -5.81 16.31 0.86
C LEU A 107 -6.72 15.69 -0.19
N ASP A 108 -7.27 16.52 -1.06
CA ASP A 108 -8.08 16.08 -2.21
C ASP A 108 -7.81 17.05 -3.36
N ASP A 109 -6.95 16.63 -4.28
CA ASP A 109 -6.64 17.35 -5.51
C ASP A 109 -6.57 16.40 -6.70
N ASP A 110 -6.29 16.93 -7.88
CA ASP A 110 -6.29 16.18 -9.14
C ASP A 110 -5.28 15.02 -9.19
N ARG A 111 -4.25 15.03 -8.33
CA ARG A 111 -3.17 14.03 -8.32
C ARG A 111 -3.26 13.07 -7.15
N LEU A 112 -3.79 13.52 -6.01
CA LEU A 112 -3.68 12.80 -4.75
C LEU A 112 -4.92 13.01 -3.87
N THR A 113 -5.42 11.92 -3.28
CA THR A 113 -6.45 11.96 -2.24
C THR A 113 -5.92 11.23 -1.01
N ILE A 114 -5.84 11.91 0.14
CA ILE A 114 -5.42 11.37 1.44
C ILE A 114 -6.48 11.75 2.50
N PRO A 115 -6.99 10.80 3.31
CA PRO A 115 -6.80 9.35 3.23
C PRO A 115 -7.22 8.77 1.88
N HIS A 116 -6.62 7.65 1.48
CA HIS A 116 -6.94 7.01 0.20
C HIS A 116 -8.45 6.73 0.08
N ARG A 117 -9.07 7.19 -1.03
CA ARG A 117 -10.53 7.21 -1.25
C ARG A 117 -11.21 5.86 -0.98
N GLU A 118 -10.65 4.78 -1.50
CA GLU A 118 -11.21 3.43 -1.36
C GLU A 118 -10.69 2.65 -0.14
N LEU A 119 -9.95 3.27 0.77
CA LEU A 119 -9.34 2.55 1.90
C LEU A 119 -10.38 1.79 2.73
N ARG A 120 -11.57 2.38 2.93
CA ARG A 120 -12.67 1.78 3.69
C ARG A 120 -13.25 0.50 3.05
N ASN A 121 -13.00 0.29 1.76
CA ASN A 121 -13.57 -0.80 0.97
C ASN A 121 -12.55 -1.91 0.65
N ARG A 122 -11.30 -1.80 1.15
CA ARG A 122 -10.19 -2.67 0.77
C ARG A 122 -9.59 -3.36 1.99
N ASP A 123 -10.00 -4.60 2.23
CA ASP A 123 -9.49 -5.45 3.31
C ASP A 123 -7.99 -5.73 3.17
N PHE A 124 -7.50 -5.90 1.94
CA PHE A 124 -6.09 -6.04 1.61
C PHE A 124 -5.24 -4.78 1.86
N ALA A 125 -5.85 -3.64 2.17
CA ALA A 125 -5.16 -2.45 2.67
C ALA A 125 -5.35 -2.30 4.19
N LEU A 126 -6.57 -2.51 4.69
CA LEU A 126 -6.90 -2.34 6.11
C LEU A 126 -6.21 -3.35 7.02
N GLN A 127 -6.16 -4.63 6.64
CA GLN A 127 -5.54 -5.66 7.47
C GLN A 127 -4.01 -5.45 7.60
N PRO A 128 -3.25 -5.19 6.52
CA PRO A 128 -1.85 -4.80 6.64
C PRO A 128 -1.60 -3.58 7.54
N LEU A 129 -2.46 -2.56 7.50
CA LEU A 129 -2.34 -1.40 8.38
C LEU A 129 -2.52 -1.77 9.87
N MET A 130 -3.49 -2.65 10.18
CA MET A 130 -3.69 -3.13 11.56
C MET A 130 -2.48 -3.90 12.08
N ASP A 131 -1.85 -4.69 11.21
CA ASP A 131 -0.64 -5.44 11.57
C ASP A 131 0.56 -4.53 11.84
N LEU A 132 0.66 -3.39 11.14
CA LEU A 132 1.71 -2.39 11.35
C LEU A 132 1.48 -1.57 12.63
N LYS A 133 0.25 -1.13 12.86
CA LYS A 133 -0.10 -0.24 13.96
C LYS A 133 -1.56 -0.45 14.38
N ALA A 134 -1.78 -1.24 15.43
CA ALA A 134 -3.10 -1.67 15.87
C ALA A 134 -4.03 -0.53 16.36
N ASP A 135 -3.45 0.56 16.86
CA ASP A 135 -4.15 1.77 17.33
C ASP A 135 -4.29 2.85 16.24
N LEU A 136 -4.00 2.54 14.98
CA LEU A 136 -4.09 3.50 13.87
C LEU A 136 -5.55 3.95 13.63
N ALA A 137 -5.72 5.23 13.32
CA ALA A 137 -7.00 5.84 12.99
C ALA A 137 -6.85 6.79 11.80
N LEU A 138 -7.97 7.04 11.12
CA LEU A 138 -8.08 8.12 10.14
C LEU A 138 -7.98 9.50 10.84
N PRO A 139 -7.73 10.58 10.09
CA PRO A 139 -7.72 11.95 10.63
C PRO A 139 -9.03 12.36 11.32
N ASP A 140 -10.16 11.75 10.94
CA ASP A 140 -11.47 11.98 11.58
C ASP A 140 -11.67 11.19 12.89
N GLY A 141 -10.65 10.45 13.35
CA GLY A 141 -10.68 9.63 14.55
C GLY A 141 -11.27 8.23 14.35
N THR A 142 -11.72 7.87 13.15
CA THR A 142 -12.23 6.53 12.87
C THR A 142 -11.09 5.50 12.92
N ALA A 143 -11.14 4.56 13.86
CA ALA A 143 -10.14 3.50 13.99
C ALA A 143 -10.11 2.59 12.75
N ILE A 144 -8.91 2.22 12.30
CA ILE A 144 -8.72 1.28 11.18
C ILE A 144 -9.35 -0.09 11.50
N SER A 145 -9.30 -0.53 12.76
CA SER A 145 -9.94 -1.77 13.21
C SER A 145 -11.47 -1.77 13.02
N LYS A 146 -12.12 -0.61 13.20
CA LYS A 146 -13.55 -0.45 12.94
C LYS A 146 -13.86 -0.51 11.45
N LEU A 147 -13.00 0.06 10.60
CA LEU A 147 -13.17 -0.04 9.15
C LEU A 147 -12.99 -1.50 8.69
N ARG A 148 -11.98 -2.21 9.21
CA ARG A 148 -11.70 -3.59 8.83
C ARG A 148 -12.87 -4.53 9.12
N SER A 149 -13.56 -4.35 10.24
CA SER A 149 -14.71 -5.18 10.63
C SER A 149 -15.96 -4.94 9.77
N GLN A 150 -16.04 -3.80 9.08
CA GLN A 150 -17.13 -3.43 8.18
C GLN A 150 -16.80 -3.66 6.70
N CYS A 151 -15.53 -3.92 6.40
CA CYS A 151 -15.04 -4.09 5.04
C CYS A 151 -15.44 -5.46 4.47
N PRO A 152 -15.90 -5.54 3.21
CA PRO A 152 -16.09 -6.80 2.52
C PRO A 152 -14.80 -7.65 2.52
N ASP A 153 -14.98 -8.98 2.60
CA ASP A 153 -13.88 -9.95 2.48
C ASP A 153 -13.63 -10.29 1.00
N ASN A 154 -12.41 -10.03 0.53
CA ASN A 154 -11.97 -10.34 -0.82
C ASN A 154 -11.14 -11.65 -0.87
N GLY A 155 -11.36 -12.54 0.09
CA GLY A 155 -10.63 -13.80 0.22
C GLY A 155 -9.21 -13.59 0.73
N LEU A 156 -9.03 -12.63 1.63
CA LEU A 156 -7.71 -12.22 2.10
C LEU A 156 -7.06 -13.36 2.88
N ARG A 157 -5.88 -13.80 2.42
CA ARG A 157 -5.13 -14.88 3.06
C ARG A 157 -3.69 -14.46 3.31
N LYS A 158 -3.27 -14.52 4.58
CA LYS A 158 -1.88 -14.28 4.97
C LYS A 158 -0.97 -15.30 4.30
N LEU A 159 0.08 -14.82 3.64
CA LEU A 159 1.12 -15.67 3.08
C LEU A 159 2.10 -16.07 4.19
N PRO A 160 2.71 -17.26 4.11
CA PRO A 160 3.82 -17.59 4.98
C PRO A 160 4.94 -16.55 4.77
N PRO A 161 5.78 -16.28 5.80
CA PRO A 161 7.04 -15.58 5.57
C PRO A 161 7.76 -16.32 4.46
N ALA A 162 8.21 -15.62 3.41
CA ALA A 162 9.09 -16.30 2.48
C ALA A 162 10.45 -16.46 3.16
N ASP A 163 11.15 -17.55 2.81
CA ASP A 163 12.59 -17.64 2.99
C ASP A 163 13.24 -16.65 2.01
N TYR A 164 13.12 -15.36 2.31
CA TYR A 164 13.76 -14.31 1.54
C TYR A 164 15.27 -14.41 1.83
N PRO A 165 16.12 -14.67 0.83
CA PRO A 165 17.56 -14.75 1.02
C PRO A 165 18.17 -13.43 1.53
#